data_AF-A0A1C0SBH3-F1
#
_entry.id   AF-A0A1C0SBH3-F1
#
_cell.length_a   1.000
_cell.length_b   1.000
_cell.length_c   1.000
_cell.angle_alpha   90.00
_cell.angle_beta   90.00
_cell.angle_gamma   90.00
#
_symmetry.space_group_name_H-M   'P 1'
#
loop_
_entity.id
_entity.type
_entity.pdbx_description
1 polymer ?
#
loop_
_entity_poly.entity_id
_entity_poly.type
_entity_poly.pdbx_seq_one_letter_code
_entity_poly.pdbx_strand_id
1 'polypeptide(L)'
;MEGDMELSDSDTTSPGAETKSGSRTLLDLLKEWGGLATLVIALLYTFPFSLVDRYFNAQRERQLSERDAVAEVRRAIADMAALRAEKASRFVQSSDPRYQNEIASAYDIRIYNVIYTQKENFRSWSSNLRSSELYWIGSSLTLIGEVGEAQYYYDSAISAAEKENIPGTVVTVRREKGNSLFLDSPNQDLEKARSAYLEAIKVVSGQTSYNSRTFYVSLVSELVSGELLYGSYQCGRSNVDMTNFMFGTLSNAGVPVKGLYDLFNQNVETSRPRAALASSPCNYSIPRHSYFK
;
A
#
# COMPACT_ATOMS: atom_id res chain seq x y z
N MET A 1 -17.95 -3.44 -43.77
CA MET A 1 -16.95 -3.04 -44.78
C MET A 1 -15.88 -4.11 -44.78
N GLU A 2 -16.28 -5.29 -45.25
CA GLU A 2 -15.38 -6.26 -45.85
C GLU A 2 -14.85 -5.68 -47.18
N GLY A 3 -13.60 -5.97 -47.47
CA GLY A 3 -12.94 -5.59 -48.72
C GLY A 3 -12.01 -6.71 -49.13
N ASP A 4 -12.59 -7.70 -49.79
CA ASP A 4 -11.90 -8.66 -50.64
C ASP A 4 -11.14 -7.91 -51.74
N MET A 5 -9.94 -8.39 -52.09
CA MET A 5 -9.34 -8.06 -53.37
C MET A 5 -8.65 -9.29 -53.94
N GLU A 6 -9.27 -9.75 -55.03
CA GLU A 6 -8.87 -10.85 -55.89
C GLU A 6 -7.59 -10.57 -56.71
N LEU A 7 -6.97 -11.69 -57.05
CA LEU A 7 -6.14 -12.03 -58.21
C LEU A 7 -6.05 -11.05 -59.39
N SER A 8 -4.83 -10.94 -59.94
CA SER A 8 -4.62 -11.00 -61.40
C SER A 8 -3.23 -11.54 -61.72
N ASP A 9 -3.21 -12.62 -62.49
CA ASP A 9 -2.06 -13.18 -63.18
C ASP A 9 -1.52 -12.24 -64.26
N SER A 10 -0.20 -12.32 -64.53
CA SER A 10 0.31 -12.25 -65.90
C SER A 10 1.69 -12.93 -66.00
N ASP A 11 1.71 -13.99 -66.80
CA ASP A 11 2.84 -14.78 -67.25
C ASP A 11 3.77 -14.02 -68.20
N THR A 12 5.06 -14.38 -68.16
CA THR A 12 6.12 -14.47 -69.21
C THR A 12 7.46 -14.03 -68.60
N THR A 13 8.59 -14.74 -68.64
CA THR A 13 9.16 -15.70 -69.60
C THR A 13 10.37 -16.35 -68.92
N SER A 14 10.60 -17.66 -69.11
CA SER A 14 11.88 -18.35 -68.83
C SER A 14 12.80 -18.20 -70.07
N PRO A 15 14.15 -18.24 -69.97
CA PRO A 15 14.86 -19.49 -69.67
C PRO A 15 16.16 -19.39 -68.83
N GLY A 16 16.34 -20.39 -67.97
CA GLY A 16 17.58 -21.18 -67.75
C GLY A 16 18.93 -20.49 -67.49
N ALA A 17 19.53 -20.77 -66.32
CA ALA A 17 20.71 -21.66 -66.23
C ALA A 17 21.22 -21.79 -64.78
N GLU A 18 21.17 -23.04 -64.30
CA GLU A 18 22.13 -23.67 -63.38
C GLU A 18 22.39 -23.06 -61.99
N THR A 19 21.44 -23.26 -61.07
CA THR A 19 21.84 -23.57 -59.68
C THR A 19 22.27 -25.02 -59.63
N LYS A 20 23.59 -25.26 -59.59
CA LYS A 20 24.20 -26.52 -59.14
C LYS A 20 23.64 -26.87 -57.76
N SER A 21 22.59 -27.69 -57.74
CA SER A 21 22.18 -28.47 -56.59
C SER A 21 23.24 -29.54 -56.37
N GLY A 22 24.34 -29.14 -55.72
CA GLY A 22 25.25 -30.08 -55.13
C GLY A 22 24.49 -30.76 -54.00
N SER A 23 24.11 -32.03 -54.21
CA SER A 23 23.62 -32.89 -53.15
C SER A 23 24.57 -32.78 -51.97
N ARG A 24 24.19 -32.05 -50.92
CA ARG A 24 24.95 -32.01 -49.68
C ARG A 24 24.99 -33.44 -49.16
N THR A 25 26.15 -34.05 -49.33
CA THR A 25 26.41 -35.42 -48.96
C THR A 25 26.08 -35.59 -47.48
N LEU A 26 25.51 -36.73 -47.06
CA LEU A 26 25.31 -37.07 -45.64
C LEU A 26 26.57 -36.82 -44.79
N LEU A 27 27.75 -36.91 -45.42
CA LEU A 27 29.05 -36.60 -44.85
C LEU A 27 29.27 -35.12 -44.48
N ASP A 28 28.71 -34.17 -45.23
CA ASP A 28 28.82 -32.73 -44.91
C ASP A 28 27.91 -32.34 -43.74
N LEU A 29 26.70 -32.93 -43.70
CA LEU A 29 25.82 -32.88 -42.53
C LEU A 29 26.50 -33.52 -41.30
N LEU A 30 27.10 -34.70 -41.43
CA LEU A 30 27.85 -35.35 -40.35
C LEU A 30 29.05 -34.53 -39.85
N LYS A 31 29.71 -33.75 -40.73
CA LYS A 31 30.79 -32.84 -40.35
C LYS A 31 30.29 -31.61 -39.59
N GLU A 32 29.18 -31.02 -40.01
CA GLU A 32 28.55 -29.90 -39.29
C GLU A 32 28.05 -30.34 -37.90
N TRP A 33 27.39 -31.51 -37.83
CA TRP A 33 26.97 -32.10 -36.55
C TRP A 33 28.15 -32.58 -35.70
N GLY A 34 29.21 -33.08 -36.32
CA GLY A 34 30.43 -33.49 -35.65
C GLY A 34 31.15 -32.32 -35.00
N GLY A 35 31.21 -31.16 -35.68
CA GLY A 35 31.73 -29.90 -35.13
C GLY A 35 30.88 -29.35 -33.98
N LEU A 36 29.55 -29.38 -34.12
CA LEU A 36 28.63 -28.98 -33.05
C LEU A 36 28.73 -29.93 -31.84
N ALA A 37 28.82 -31.24 -32.07
CA ALA A 37 28.97 -32.24 -31.03
C ALA A 37 30.32 -32.12 -30.31
N THR A 38 31.42 -31.89 -31.04
CA THR A 38 32.72 -31.64 -30.41
C THR A 38 32.75 -30.32 -29.65
N LEU A 39 32.06 -29.27 -30.12
CA LEU A 39 31.91 -28.02 -29.37
C LEU A 39 31.10 -28.23 -28.07
N VAL A 40 30.01 -28.98 -28.12
CA VAL A 40 29.19 -29.32 -26.93
C VAL A 40 29.99 -30.18 -25.96
N ILE A 41 30.71 -31.19 -26.46
CA ILE A 41 31.60 -32.03 -25.64
C ILE A 41 32.71 -31.19 -25.03
N ALA A 42 33.34 -30.32 -25.80
CA ALA A 42 34.37 -29.40 -25.29
C ALA A 42 33.78 -28.46 -24.24
N LEU A 43 32.60 -27.87 -24.45
CA LEU A 43 31.92 -27.03 -23.46
C LEU A 43 31.59 -27.81 -22.17
N LEU A 44 31.08 -29.03 -22.27
CA LEU A 44 30.80 -29.90 -21.11
C LEU A 44 32.08 -30.36 -20.39
N TYR A 45 33.20 -30.46 -21.11
CA TYR A 45 34.51 -30.81 -20.56
C TYR A 45 35.20 -29.59 -19.92
N THR A 46 35.03 -28.41 -20.50
CA THR A 46 35.66 -27.14 -20.04
C THR A 46 34.86 -26.51 -18.90
N PHE A 47 33.53 -26.64 -18.91
CA PHE A 47 32.63 -26.29 -17.81
C PHE A 47 32.13 -27.58 -17.17
N PRO A 48 32.84 -28.13 -16.17
CA PRO A 48 32.40 -29.34 -15.51
C PRO A 48 30.99 -29.13 -14.96
N PHE A 49 30.13 -30.13 -15.10
CA PHE A 49 28.76 -30.13 -14.54
C PHE A 49 28.73 -29.64 -13.08
N SER A 50 29.81 -29.82 -12.32
CA SER A 50 29.96 -29.32 -10.95
C SER A 50 29.91 -27.79 -10.79
N LEU A 51 30.32 -26.99 -11.78
CA LEU A 51 30.19 -25.52 -11.73
C LEU A 51 28.74 -25.09 -11.99
N VAL A 52 28.08 -25.75 -12.94
CA VAL A 52 26.67 -25.53 -13.25
C VAL A 52 25.80 -25.92 -12.06
N ASP A 53 26.09 -27.07 -11.45
CA ASP A 53 25.39 -27.56 -10.26
C ASP A 53 25.64 -26.65 -9.04
N ARG A 54 26.88 -26.19 -8.82
CA ARG A 54 27.17 -25.17 -7.78
C ARG A 54 26.46 -23.85 -8.03
N TYR A 55 26.37 -23.40 -9.27
CA TYR A 55 25.69 -22.15 -9.60
C TYR A 55 24.18 -22.26 -9.36
N PHE A 56 23.53 -23.32 -9.86
CA PHE A 56 22.09 -23.53 -9.65
C PHE A 56 21.75 -23.85 -8.19
N ASN A 57 22.57 -24.63 -7.49
CA ASN A 57 22.37 -24.91 -6.06
C ASN A 57 22.59 -23.65 -5.22
N ALA A 58 23.61 -22.83 -5.51
CA ALA A 58 23.80 -21.55 -4.82
C ALA A 58 22.66 -20.56 -5.09
N GLN A 59 22.12 -20.51 -6.32
CA GLN A 59 20.93 -19.73 -6.62
C GLN A 59 19.70 -20.24 -5.87
N ARG A 60 19.50 -21.56 -5.80
CA ARG A 60 18.39 -22.17 -5.06
C ARG A 60 18.53 -21.93 -3.55
N GLU A 61 19.72 -22.06 -2.98
CA GLU A 61 20.00 -21.76 -1.57
C GLU A 61 19.76 -20.28 -1.25
N ARG A 62 20.16 -19.36 -2.14
CA ARG A 62 19.83 -17.93 -2.01
C ARG A 62 18.32 -17.72 -2.04
N GLN A 63 17.60 -18.27 -3.02
CA GLN A 63 16.15 -18.16 -3.07
C GLN A 63 15.44 -18.75 -1.84
N LEU A 64 15.96 -19.86 -1.30
CA LEU A 64 15.43 -20.47 -0.07
C LEU A 64 15.68 -19.56 1.14
N SER A 65 16.91 -19.07 1.30
CA SER A 65 17.23 -18.15 2.41
C SER A 65 16.46 -16.83 2.33
N GLU A 66 16.27 -16.26 1.13
CA GLU A 66 15.40 -15.10 0.92
C GLU A 66 13.95 -15.40 1.31
N ARG A 67 13.42 -16.56 0.91
CA ARG A 67 12.06 -16.98 1.28
C ARG A 67 11.92 -17.16 2.78
N ASP A 68 12.90 -17.78 3.42
CA ASP A 68 12.89 -18.02 4.87
C ASP A 68 12.99 -16.70 5.65
N ALA A 69 13.82 -15.76 5.20
CA ALA A 69 13.95 -14.42 5.80
C ALA A 69 12.65 -13.61 5.65
N VAL A 70 12.01 -13.63 4.47
CA VAL A 70 10.70 -12.98 4.29
C VAL A 70 9.63 -13.67 5.14
N ALA A 71 9.68 -15.01 5.28
CA ALA A 71 8.75 -15.74 6.13
C ALA A 71 8.92 -15.39 7.62
N GLU A 72 10.15 -15.18 8.08
CA GLU A 72 10.43 -14.69 9.45
C GLU A 72 9.83 -13.30 9.69
N VAL A 73 10.05 -12.36 8.76
CA VAL A 73 9.43 -11.03 8.81
C VAL A 73 7.90 -11.12 8.90
N ARG A 74 7.29 -11.98 8.06
CA ARG A 74 5.84 -12.19 8.09
C ARG A 74 5.34 -12.79 9.40
N ARG A 75 6.10 -13.68 10.03
CA ARG A 75 5.77 -14.20 11.37
C ARG A 75 5.77 -13.09 12.40
N ALA A 76 6.79 -12.22 12.41
CA ALA A 76 6.82 -11.07 13.32
C ALA A 76 5.63 -10.12 13.11
N ILE A 77 5.22 -9.90 11.85
CA ILE A 77 4.01 -9.11 11.54
C ILE A 77 2.75 -9.81 12.06
N ALA A 78 2.64 -11.13 11.88
CA ALA A 78 1.52 -11.91 12.40
C ALA A 78 1.46 -11.87 13.94
N ASP A 79 2.60 -11.94 14.62
CA ASP A 79 2.70 -11.82 16.08
C ASP A 79 2.24 -10.44 16.55
N MET A 80 2.65 -9.37 15.86
CA MET A 80 2.15 -8.01 16.15
C MET A 80 0.64 -7.90 15.96
N ALA A 81 0.10 -8.48 14.89
CA ALA A 81 -1.33 -8.48 14.63
C ALA A 81 -2.10 -9.27 15.71
N ALA A 82 -1.57 -10.42 16.15
CA ALA A 82 -2.13 -11.21 17.23
C ALA A 82 -2.13 -10.44 18.56
N LEU A 83 -1.02 -9.76 18.90
CA LEU A 83 -0.94 -8.90 20.09
C LEU A 83 -1.97 -7.77 20.05
N ARG A 84 -2.19 -7.13 18.90
CA ARG A 84 -3.21 -6.09 18.75
C ARG A 84 -4.64 -6.63 18.87
N ALA A 85 -4.92 -7.79 18.28
CA ALA A 85 -6.22 -8.44 18.43
C ALA A 85 -6.49 -8.83 19.89
N GLU A 86 -5.48 -9.36 20.59
CA GLU A 86 -5.56 -9.68 22.01
C GLU A 86 -5.75 -8.42 22.86
N LYS A 87 -4.99 -7.34 22.60
CA LYS A 87 -5.18 -6.02 23.23
C LYS A 87 -6.63 -5.56 23.10
N ALA A 88 -7.20 -5.58 21.89
CA ALA A 88 -8.58 -5.16 21.65
C ALA A 88 -9.58 -6.04 22.43
N SER A 89 -9.39 -7.36 22.42
CA SER A 89 -10.22 -8.30 23.17
C SER A 89 -10.17 -8.08 24.69
N ARG A 90 -8.99 -7.79 25.25
CA ARG A 90 -8.82 -7.47 26.67
C ARG A 90 -9.38 -6.09 27.03
N PHE A 91 -9.22 -5.11 26.14
CA PHE A 91 -9.68 -3.75 26.36
C PHE A 91 -11.20 -3.68 26.57
N VAL A 92 -11.97 -4.49 25.84
CA VAL A 92 -13.44 -4.52 25.95
C VAL A 92 -13.95 -5.33 27.16
N GLN A 93 -13.08 -6.07 27.87
CA GLN A 93 -13.49 -6.88 29.03
C GLN A 93 -13.72 -6.05 30.30
N SER A 94 -13.27 -4.80 30.32
CA SER A 94 -13.44 -3.91 31.47
C SER A 94 -13.72 -2.49 30.99
N SER A 95 -14.56 -1.77 31.73
CA SER A 95 -14.78 -0.34 31.56
C SER A 95 -13.92 0.52 32.49
N ASP A 96 -13.10 -0.09 33.36
CA ASP A 96 -12.19 0.64 34.26
C ASP A 96 -11.04 1.26 33.45
N PRO A 97 -10.90 2.60 33.40
CA PRO A 97 -9.82 3.27 32.69
C PRO A 97 -8.42 2.87 33.17
N ARG A 98 -8.26 2.50 34.45
CA ARG A 98 -6.95 2.08 35.00
C ARG A 98 -6.52 0.75 34.41
N TYR A 99 -7.42 -0.22 34.42
CA TYR A 99 -7.20 -1.52 33.79
C TYR A 99 -6.93 -1.37 32.29
N GLN A 100 -7.73 -0.55 31.59
CA GLN A 100 -7.57 -0.29 30.17
C GLN A 100 -6.19 0.31 29.84
N ASN A 101 -5.71 1.26 30.65
CA ASN A 101 -4.39 1.87 30.48
C ASN A 101 -3.25 0.88 30.75
N GLU A 102 -3.37 0.04 31.77
CA GLU A 102 -2.36 -0.99 32.08
C GLU A 102 -2.24 -2.03 30.95
N ILE A 103 -3.39 -2.54 30.48
CA ILE A 103 -3.45 -3.44 29.34
C ILE A 103 -2.87 -2.76 28.09
N ALA A 104 -3.31 -1.53 27.78
CA ALA A 104 -2.81 -0.82 26.61
C ALA A 104 -1.27 -0.71 26.63
N SER A 105 -0.71 -0.29 27.76
CA SER A 105 0.73 -0.12 27.95
C SER A 105 1.49 -1.44 27.85
N ALA A 106 0.98 -2.52 28.45
CA ALA A 106 1.62 -3.83 28.44
C ALA A 106 1.73 -4.40 27.01
N TYR A 107 0.68 -4.28 26.19
CA TYR A 107 0.72 -4.73 24.80
C TYR A 107 1.54 -3.79 23.91
N ASP A 108 1.51 -2.47 24.15
CA ASP A 108 2.31 -1.52 23.36
C ASP A 108 3.81 -1.77 23.56
N ILE A 109 4.27 -2.10 24.78
CA ILE A 109 5.65 -2.53 25.05
C ILE A 109 6.01 -3.82 24.29
N ARG A 110 5.10 -4.80 24.23
CA ARG A 110 5.34 -6.05 23.49
C ARG A 110 5.46 -5.80 21.99
N ILE A 111 4.58 -4.98 21.43
CA ILE A 111 4.63 -4.58 20.02
C ILE A 111 5.93 -3.82 19.74
N TYR A 112 6.29 -2.87 20.61
CA TYR A 112 7.56 -2.15 20.54
C TYR A 112 8.76 -3.11 20.46
N ASN A 113 8.80 -4.13 21.34
CA ASN A 113 9.90 -5.10 21.34
C ASN A 113 9.98 -5.90 20.04
N VAL A 114 8.85 -6.31 19.45
CA VAL A 114 8.85 -7.00 18.14
C VAL A 114 9.38 -6.08 17.04
N ILE A 115 8.91 -4.83 16.99
CA ILE A 115 9.37 -3.86 15.98
C ILE A 115 10.86 -3.59 16.12
N TYR A 116 11.31 -3.31 17.34
CA TYR A 116 12.69 -2.92 17.58
C TYR A 116 13.68 -4.05 17.30
N THR A 117 13.32 -5.29 17.67
CA THR A 117 14.15 -6.47 17.39
C THR A 117 14.20 -6.82 15.90
N GLN A 118 13.16 -6.49 15.13
CA GLN A 118 13.05 -6.83 13.70
C GLN A 118 13.21 -5.62 12.78
N LYS A 119 13.62 -4.44 13.29
CA LYS A 119 13.65 -3.17 12.55
C LYS A 119 14.43 -3.26 11.24
N GLU A 120 15.64 -3.82 11.29
CA GLU A 120 16.51 -3.96 10.12
C GLU A 120 15.94 -4.94 9.10
N ASN A 121 15.33 -6.04 9.56
CA ASN A 121 14.69 -7.03 8.71
C ASN A 121 13.46 -6.44 8.00
N PHE A 122 12.62 -5.67 8.71
CA PHE A 122 11.49 -4.97 8.11
C PHE A 122 11.92 -4.01 7.01
N ARG A 123 13.03 -3.29 7.21
CA ARG A 123 13.55 -2.36 6.21
C ARG A 123 14.14 -3.09 5.00
N SER A 124 14.94 -4.12 5.25
CA SER A 124 15.65 -4.87 4.19
C SER A 124 14.69 -5.63 3.27
N TRP A 125 13.57 -6.11 3.83
CA TRP A 125 12.61 -6.93 3.10
C TRP A 125 11.34 -6.19 2.69
N SER A 126 11.24 -4.87 2.92
CA SER A 126 9.99 -4.11 2.68
C SER A 126 9.48 -4.21 1.24
N SER A 127 10.37 -4.30 0.25
CA SER A 127 9.99 -4.44 -1.17
C SER A 127 9.29 -5.76 -1.50
N ASN A 128 9.42 -6.77 -0.64
CA ASN A 128 8.84 -8.10 -0.81
C ASN A 128 7.55 -8.30 0.01
N LEU A 129 7.15 -7.28 0.77
CA LEU A 129 5.95 -7.29 1.59
C LEU A 129 4.74 -6.76 0.81
N ARG A 130 3.56 -7.24 1.18
CA ARG A 130 2.28 -6.78 0.65
C ARG A 130 1.90 -5.43 1.24
N SER A 131 0.99 -4.73 0.57
CA SER A 131 0.46 -3.44 1.05
C SER A 131 -0.07 -3.50 2.49
N SER A 132 -0.80 -4.57 2.84
CA SER A 132 -1.34 -4.77 4.19
C SER A 132 -0.26 -5.02 5.24
N GLU A 133 0.80 -5.75 4.88
CA GLU A 133 1.94 -6.04 5.77
C GLU A 133 2.71 -4.75 6.08
N LEU A 134 2.98 -3.94 5.05
CA LEU A 134 3.62 -2.63 5.18
C LEU A 134 2.76 -1.67 6.01
N TYR A 135 1.44 -1.67 5.77
CA TYR A 135 0.49 -0.90 6.56
C TYR A 135 0.53 -1.28 8.04
N TRP A 136 0.57 -2.58 8.37
CA TRP A 136 0.65 -3.03 9.76
C TRP A 136 1.92 -2.55 10.45
N ILE A 137 3.06 -2.56 9.76
CA ILE A 137 4.32 -2.03 10.29
C ILE A 137 4.19 -0.53 10.55
N GLY A 138 3.76 0.26 9.55
CA GLY A 138 3.61 1.71 9.68
C GLY A 138 2.61 2.13 10.78
N SER A 139 1.46 1.44 10.84
CA SER A 139 0.48 1.64 11.90
C SER A 139 1.05 1.31 13.29
N SER A 140 1.86 0.26 13.40
CA SER A 140 2.44 -0.14 14.69
C SER A 140 3.53 0.83 15.15
N LEU A 141 4.36 1.32 14.23
CA LEU A 141 5.32 2.40 14.48
C LEU A 141 4.62 3.68 14.96
N THR A 142 3.52 4.08 14.31
CA THR A 142 2.75 5.26 14.73
C THR A 142 2.22 5.13 16.15
N LEU A 143 1.70 3.95 16.54
CA LEU A 143 1.20 3.73 17.90
C LEU A 143 2.28 3.88 18.98
N ILE A 144 3.52 3.50 18.69
CA ILE A 144 4.64 3.60 19.64
C ILE A 144 5.36 4.96 19.57
N GLY A 145 4.84 5.92 18.80
CA GLY A 145 5.40 7.27 18.67
C GLY A 145 6.49 7.43 17.61
N GLU A 146 6.84 6.37 16.88
CA GLU A 146 7.86 6.37 15.82
C GLU A 146 7.28 6.89 14.48
N VAL A 147 6.63 8.05 14.51
CA VAL A 147 5.86 8.63 13.39
C VAL A 147 6.74 8.86 12.16
N GLY A 148 7.99 9.30 12.34
CA GLY A 148 8.92 9.54 11.23
C GLY A 148 9.24 8.27 10.44
N GLU A 149 9.54 7.18 11.13
CA GLU A 149 9.78 5.86 10.51
C GLU A 149 8.50 5.28 9.89
N ALA A 150 7.34 5.50 10.53
CA ALA A 150 6.05 5.06 10.02
C ALA A 150 5.76 5.59 8.61
N GLN A 151 6.17 6.83 8.30
CA GLN A 151 5.92 7.46 7.00
C GLN A 151 6.49 6.64 5.83
N TYR A 152 7.69 6.08 5.99
CA TYR A 152 8.30 5.23 4.96
C TYR A 152 7.43 4.01 4.65
N TYR A 153 6.92 3.35 5.69
CA TYR A 153 6.10 2.16 5.53
C TYR A 153 4.71 2.50 4.97
N TYR A 154 4.15 3.66 5.32
CA TYR A 154 2.92 4.14 4.69
C TYR A 154 3.10 4.44 3.21
N ASP A 155 4.19 5.11 2.82
CA ASP A 155 4.49 5.38 1.41
C ASP A 155 4.69 4.08 0.62
N SER A 156 5.46 3.15 1.18
CA SER A 156 5.66 1.83 0.59
C SER A 156 4.36 1.05 0.47
N ALA A 157 3.48 1.12 1.48
CA ALA A 157 2.17 0.48 1.48
C ALA A 157 1.23 1.08 0.44
N ILE A 158 1.24 2.40 0.23
CA ILE A 158 0.47 3.07 -0.83
C ILE A 158 0.95 2.59 -2.19
N SER A 159 2.26 2.64 -2.46
CA SER A 159 2.82 2.18 -3.74
C SER A 159 2.52 0.70 -4.01
N ALA A 160 2.62 -0.15 -2.98
CA ALA A 160 2.25 -1.56 -3.09
C ALA A 160 0.75 -1.74 -3.35
N ALA A 161 -0.12 -0.99 -2.66
CA ALA A 161 -1.57 -1.09 -2.82
C ALA A 161 -2.04 -0.64 -4.21
N GLU A 162 -1.41 0.40 -4.77
CA GLU A 162 -1.67 0.87 -6.13
C GLU A 162 -1.25 -0.19 -7.16
N LYS A 163 -0.09 -0.84 -6.97
CA LYS A 163 0.36 -1.97 -7.81
C LYS A 163 -0.54 -3.20 -7.69
N GLU A 164 -1.02 -3.49 -6.49
CA GLU A 164 -1.95 -4.58 -6.20
C GLU A 164 -3.40 -4.27 -6.67
N ASN A 165 -3.67 -3.03 -7.09
CA ASN A 165 -4.99 -2.52 -7.48
C ASN A 165 -6.06 -2.69 -6.38
N ILE A 166 -5.70 -2.36 -5.13
CA ILE A 166 -6.58 -2.43 -3.96
C ILE A 166 -6.90 -1.02 -3.46
N PRO A 167 -7.85 -0.30 -4.08
CA PRO A 167 -8.12 1.10 -3.77
C PRO A 167 -8.58 1.32 -2.32
N GLY A 168 -9.28 0.34 -1.72
CA GLY A 168 -9.65 0.40 -0.30
C GLY A 168 -8.44 0.48 0.63
N THR A 169 -7.36 -0.25 0.34
CA THR A 169 -6.11 -0.18 1.10
C THR A 169 -5.44 1.18 0.91
N VAL A 170 -5.39 1.71 -0.32
CA VAL A 170 -4.83 3.05 -0.57
C VAL A 170 -5.50 4.11 0.30
N VAL A 171 -6.83 4.09 0.38
CA VAL A 171 -7.58 5.05 1.21
C VAL A 171 -7.26 4.88 2.70
N THR A 172 -7.30 3.65 3.21
CA THR A 172 -7.00 3.37 4.63
C THR A 172 -5.59 3.80 5.01
N VAL A 173 -4.60 3.47 4.17
CA VAL A 173 -3.20 3.83 4.42
C VAL A 173 -2.99 5.35 4.37
N ARG A 174 -3.58 6.04 3.38
CA ARG A 174 -3.52 7.50 3.30
C ARG A 174 -4.18 8.19 4.49
N ARG A 175 -5.33 7.69 4.94
CA ARG A 175 -6.01 8.17 6.16
C ARG A 175 -5.10 8.07 7.38
N GLU A 176 -4.52 6.89 7.61
CA GLU A 176 -3.67 6.62 8.77
C GLU A 176 -2.37 7.42 8.72
N LYS A 177 -1.78 7.56 7.53
CA LYS A 177 -0.66 8.48 7.27
C LYS A 177 -1.03 9.91 7.66
N GLY A 178 -2.17 10.41 7.16
CA GLY A 178 -2.68 11.74 7.47
C GLY A 178 -2.87 11.96 8.97
N ASN A 179 -3.53 11.02 9.64
CA ASN A 179 -3.76 11.07 11.09
C ASN A 179 -2.44 11.13 11.87
N SER A 180 -1.45 10.31 11.51
CA SER A 180 -0.15 10.28 12.19
C SER A 180 0.61 11.61 12.13
N LEU A 181 0.46 12.36 11.04
CA LEU A 181 1.13 13.64 10.80
C LEU A 181 0.36 14.85 11.36
N PHE A 182 -0.92 14.70 11.69
CA PHE A 182 -1.72 15.74 12.33
C PHE A 182 -1.36 15.93 13.81
N LEU A 183 -0.97 14.86 14.49
CA LEU A 183 -0.71 14.87 15.92
C LEU A 183 0.41 15.83 16.30
N ASP A 184 0.22 16.48 17.45
CA ASP A 184 1.20 17.38 18.06
C ASP A 184 2.45 16.60 18.48
N SER A 185 3.43 16.51 17.57
CA SER A 185 4.65 15.72 17.73
C SER A 185 5.81 16.40 16.99
N PRO A 186 7.07 16.02 17.28
CA PRO A 186 8.23 16.53 16.54
C PRO A 186 8.17 16.25 15.03
N ASN A 187 7.34 15.29 14.60
CA ASN A 187 7.15 14.91 13.20
C ASN A 187 5.86 15.49 12.60
N GLN A 188 5.20 16.44 13.28
CA GLN A 188 3.98 17.06 12.77
C GLN A 188 4.24 17.75 11.42
N ASP A 189 3.42 17.42 10.43
CA ASP A 189 3.48 18.02 9.09
C ASP A 189 2.04 18.17 8.57
N LEU A 190 1.44 19.32 8.91
CA LEU A 190 0.03 19.59 8.60
C LEU A 190 -0.25 19.61 7.10
N GLU A 191 0.70 20.05 6.27
CA GLU A 191 0.51 20.08 4.82
C GLU A 191 0.47 18.67 4.24
N LYS A 192 1.42 17.81 4.61
CA LYS A 192 1.39 16.40 4.20
C LYS A 192 0.19 15.66 4.78
N ALA A 193 -0.21 15.98 6.01
CA ALA A 193 -1.39 15.41 6.64
C ALA A 193 -2.67 15.72 5.83
N ARG A 194 -2.87 17.00 5.48
CA ARG A 194 -3.97 17.46 4.61
C ARG A 194 -3.92 16.76 3.26
N SER A 195 -2.76 16.73 2.61
CA SER A 195 -2.61 16.08 1.29
C SER A 195 -3.03 14.61 1.34
N ALA A 196 -2.57 13.87 2.35
CA ALA A 196 -2.92 12.46 2.52
C ALA A 196 -4.44 12.25 2.69
N TYR A 197 -5.09 13.06 3.53
CA TYR A 197 -6.55 13.03 3.69
C TYR A 197 -7.29 13.41 2.40
N LEU A 198 -6.87 14.47 1.71
CA LEU A 198 -7.52 14.93 0.47
C LEU A 198 -7.40 13.89 -0.65
N GLU A 199 -6.26 13.22 -0.75
CA GLU A 199 -6.06 12.11 -1.68
C GLU A 199 -6.92 10.89 -1.32
N ALA A 200 -7.07 10.57 -0.03
CA ALA A 200 -7.97 9.52 0.44
C ALA A 200 -9.44 9.85 0.08
N ILE A 201 -9.88 11.07 0.39
CA ILE A 201 -11.21 11.60 0.09
C ILE A 201 -11.47 11.59 -1.42
N LYS A 202 -10.49 11.99 -2.24
CA LYS A 202 -10.61 11.99 -3.70
C LYS A 202 -10.90 10.59 -4.23
N VAL A 203 -10.18 9.57 -3.75
CA VAL A 203 -10.40 8.17 -4.18
C VAL A 203 -11.81 7.70 -3.81
N VAL A 204 -12.29 7.99 -2.59
CA VAL A 204 -13.64 7.57 -2.14
C VAL A 204 -14.74 8.38 -2.83
N SER A 205 -14.52 9.67 -3.12
CA SER A 205 -15.50 10.57 -3.74
C SER A 205 -15.97 10.12 -5.13
N GLY A 206 -15.10 9.39 -5.85
CA GLY A 206 -15.40 8.83 -7.17
C GLY A 206 -16.10 7.47 -7.11
N GLN A 207 -16.26 6.87 -5.93
CA GLN A 207 -16.92 5.57 -5.77
C GLN A 207 -18.43 5.75 -5.55
N THR A 208 -19.21 4.82 -6.10
CA THR A 208 -20.68 4.83 -6.01
C THR A 208 -21.24 3.83 -5.00
N SER A 209 -20.38 3.02 -4.38
CA SER A 209 -20.79 1.99 -3.43
C SER A 209 -21.48 2.61 -2.21
N TYR A 210 -22.41 1.87 -1.59
CA TYR A 210 -23.08 2.37 -0.39
C TYR A 210 -22.09 2.71 0.75
N ASN A 211 -21.08 1.84 0.93
CA ASN A 211 -20.05 2.00 1.96
C ASN A 211 -19.13 3.20 1.70
N SER A 212 -18.96 3.64 0.44
CA SER A 212 -18.14 4.81 0.13
C SER A 212 -18.72 6.09 0.75
N ARG A 213 -20.05 6.18 0.93
CA ARG A 213 -20.70 7.35 1.53
C ARG A 213 -20.33 7.51 3.00
N THR A 214 -20.47 6.44 3.78
CA THR A 214 -20.09 6.44 5.21
C THR A 214 -18.60 6.70 5.37
N PHE A 215 -17.78 6.07 4.54
CA PHE A 215 -16.33 6.22 4.63
C PHE A 215 -15.88 7.62 4.23
N TYR A 216 -16.51 8.22 3.21
CA TYR A 216 -16.28 9.61 2.83
C TYR A 216 -16.58 10.57 3.99
N VAL A 217 -17.74 10.42 4.65
CA VAL A 217 -18.10 11.28 5.79
C VAL A 217 -17.14 11.08 6.96
N SER A 218 -16.70 9.85 7.23
CA SER A 218 -15.67 9.58 8.23
C SER A 218 -14.38 10.35 7.93
N LEU A 219 -13.84 10.25 6.72
CA LEU A 219 -12.61 10.94 6.32
C LEU A 219 -12.73 12.46 6.40
N VAL A 220 -13.86 13.01 5.96
CA VAL A 220 -14.13 14.46 6.05
C VAL A 220 -14.20 14.89 7.52
N SER A 221 -14.92 14.16 8.36
CA SER A 221 -15.06 14.48 9.79
C SER A 221 -13.73 14.39 10.54
N GLU A 222 -12.86 13.45 10.17
CA GLU A 222 -11.51 13.31 10.73
C GLU A 222 -10.60 14.46 10.30
N LEU A 223 -10.60 14.82 9.01
CA LEU A 223 -9.84 15.97 8.51
C LEU A 223 -10.25 17.26 9.24
N VAL A 224 -11.57 17.49 9.38
CA VAL A 224 -12.10 18.67 10.08
C VAL A 224 -11.74 18.64 11.56
N SER A 225 -11.83 17.47 12.22
CA SER A 225 -11.40 17.31 13.62
C SER A 225 -9.90 17.57 13.78
N GLY A 226 -9.07 17.09 12.85
CA GLY A 226 -7.63 17.33 12.83
C GLY A 226 -7.29 18.83 12.73
N GLU A 227 -7.98 19.57 11.86
CA GLU A 227 -7.83 21.02 11.77
C GLU A 227 -8.25 21.74 13.06
N LEU A 228 -9.37 21.33 13.68
CA LEU A 228 -9.86 21.93 14.92
C LEU A 228 -8.93 21.70 16.11
N LEU A 229 -8.34 20.51 16.21
CA LEU A 229 -7.52 20.09 17.35
C LEU A 229 -6.05 20.49 17.22
N TYR A 230 -5.50 20.38 16.01
CA TYR A 230 -4.05 20.47 15.76
C TYR A 230 -3.67 21.45 14.64
N GLY A 231 -4.58 21.72 13.70
CA GLY A 231 -4.33 22.55 12.53
C GLY A 231 -4.88 23.98 12.62
N SER A 232 -5.45 24.46 11.51
CA SER A 232 -6.12 25.76 11.45
C SER A 232 -7.53 25.65 12.01
N TYR A 233 -7.74 26.25 13.17
CA TYR A 233 -9.05 26.30 13.81
C TYR A 233 -10.12 26.89 12.88
N GLN A 234 -9.79 27.97 12.13
CA GLN A 234 -10.73 28.61 11.23
C GLN A 234 -11.11 27.72 10.03
N CYS A 235 -10.15 26.99 9.46
CA CYS A 235 -10.40 26.03 8.38
C CYS A 235 -11.25 24.85 8.85
N GLY A 236 -10.98 24.33 10.05
CA GLY A 236 -11.84 23.33 10.69
C GLY A 236 -13.25 23.87 10.88
N ARG A 237 -13.38 25.06 11.50
CA ARG A 237 -14.68 25.66 11.81
C ARG A 237 -15.53 25.95 10.57
N SER A 238 -14.93 26.43 9.47
CA SER A 238 -15.66 26.70 8.23
C SER A 238 -16.25 25.45 7.56
N ASN A 239 -15.80 24.25 7.94
CA ASN A 239 -16.25 22.97 7.38
C ASN A 239 -17.16 22.16 8.32
N VAL A 240 -17.49 22.69 9.51
CA VAL A 240 -18.35 21.99 10.50
C VAL A 240 -19.77 21.81 9.97
N ASP A 241 -20.39 22.88 9.46
CA ASP A 241 -21.78 22.83 9.01
C ASP A 241 -21.96 21.88 7.82
N MET A 242 -20.99 21.88 6.89
CA MET A 242 -20.95 20.94 5.78
C MET A 242 -20.87 19.50 6.27
N THR A 243 -19.99 19.21 7.24
CA THR A 243 -19.83 17.87 7.82
C THR A 243 -21.10 17.41 8.53
N ASN A 244 -21.74 18.28 9.32
CA ASN A 244 -23.00 18.00 10.00
C ASN A 244 -24.15 17.74 9.02
N PHE A 245 -24.22 18.49 7.92
CA PHE A 245 -25.17 18.22 6.84
C PHE A 245 -24.99 16.82 6.24
N MET A 246 -23.75 16.37 6.03
CA MET A 246 -23.48 15.03 5.50
C MET A 246 -23.91 13.93 6.47
N PHE A 247 -23.62 14.09 7.77
CA PHE A 247 -24.10 13.17 8.80
C PHE A 247 -25.63 13.12 8.86
N GLY A 248 -26.32 14.27 8.82
CA GLY A 248 -27.78 14.34 8.79
C GLY A 248 -28.37 13.63 7.58
N THR A 249 -27.76 13.81 6.39
CA THR A 249 -28.17 13.13 5.15
C THR A 249 -28.05 11.60 5.29
N LEU A 250 -26.95 11.10 5.85
CA LEU A 250 -26.76 9.67 6.08
C LEU A 250 -27.73 9.10 7.12
N SER A 251 -27.94 9.82 8.22
CA SER A 251 -28.89 9.43 9.27
C SER A 251 -30.32 9.33 8.73
N ASN A 252 -30.75 10.30 7.91
CA ASN A 252 -32.06 10.28 7.27
C ASN A 252 -32.22 9.12 6.27
N ALA A 253 -31.11 8.65 5.69
CA ALA A 253 -31.07 7.46 4.85
C ALA A 253 -30.97 6.13 5.64
N GLY A 254 -31.10 6.17 6.97
CA GLY A 254 -31.04 5.00 7.84
C GLY A 254 -29.64 4.40 8.04
N VAL A 255 -28.59 5.16 7.70
CA VAL A 255 -27.20 4.69 7.85
C VAL A 255 -26.77 4.92 9.31
N PRO A 256 -26.23 3.90 10.02
CA PRO A 256 -25.82 4.04 11.41
C PRO A 256 -24.53 4.85 11.53
N VAL A 257 -24.64 6.17 11.71
CA VAL A 257 -23.49 7.10 11.82
C VAL A 257 -23.41 7.81 13.18
N LYS A 258 -24.31 7.49 14.12
CA LYS A 258 -24.45 8.21 15.39
C LYS A 258 -23.15 8.29 16.19
N GLY A 259 -22.43 7.17 16.36
CA GLY A 259 -21.18 7.17 17.14
C GLY A 259 -20.09 8.08 16.55
N LEU A 260 -19.96 8.12 15.22
CA LEU A 260 -19.03 9.02 14.54
C LEU A 260 -19.47 10.48 14.67
N TYR A 261 -20.77 10.76 14.55
CA TYR A 261 -21.34 12.08 14.71
C TYR A 261 -21.16 12.62 16.14
N ASP A 262 -21.41 11.80 17.16
CA ASP A 262 -21.25 12.17 18.57
C ASP A 262 -19.79 12.50 18.88
N LEU A 263 -18.84 11.67 18.40
CA LEU A 263 -17.40 11.92 18.55
C LEU A 263 -16.97 13.21 17.83
N PHE A 264 -17.45 13.42 16.61
CA PHE A 264 -17.17 14.63 15.84
C PHE A 264 -17.64 15.89 16.58
N ASN A 265 -18.88 15.91 17.08
CA ASN A 265 -19.38 17.07 17.80
C ASN A 265 -18.70 17.28 19.15
N GLN A 266 -18.31 16.21 19.84
CA GLN A 266 -17.48 16.31 21.03
C GLN A 266 -16.15 17.03 20.71
N ASN A 267 -15.48 16.68 19.59
CA ASN A 267 -14.28 17.38 19.16
C ASN A 267 -14.56 18.86 18.84
N VAL A 268 -15.67 19.15 18.15
CA VAL A 268 -16.09 20.53 17.84
C VAL A 268 -16.30 21.35 19.11
N GLU A 269 -17.01 20.82 20.10
CA GLU A 269 -17.34 21.50 21.36
C GLU A 269 -16.11 21.71 22.26
N THR A 270 -15.20 20.73 22.29
CA THR A 270 -14.01 20.78 23.16
C THR A 270 -12.83 21.51 22.53
N SER A 271 -12.81 21.64 21.19
CA SER A 271 -11.74 22.33 20.48
C SER A 271 -11.65 23.81 20.85
N ARG A 272 -10.43 24.32 20.98
CA ARG A 272 -10.15 25.73 21.24
C ARG A 272 -9.10 26.24 20.27
N PRO A 273 -9.19 27.51 19.82
CA PRO A 273 -8.20 28.06 18.91
C PRO A 273 -6.81 28.07 19.56
N ARG A 274 -5.83 27.46 18.88
CA ARG A 274 -4.40 27.57 19.23
C ARG A 274 -3.89 28.91 18.73
N ALA A 275 -3.35 29.74 19.62
CA ALA A 275 -3.00 31.14 19.32
C ALA A 275 -2.13 31.32 18.05
N ALA A 276 -1.21 30.39 17.78
CA ALA A 276 -0.33 30.44 16.61
C ALA A 276 -1.00 30.09 15.26
N LEU A 277 -2.16 29.43 15.27
CA LEU A 277 -2.81 28.88 14.07
C LEU A 277 -4.29 29.29 13.94
N ALA A 278 -4.77 30.16 14.83
CA ALA A 278 -6.19 30.51 14.95
C ALA A 278 -6.76 31.22 13.70
N SER A 279 -5.93 31.90 12.92
CA SER A 279 -6.33 32.79 11.81
C SER A 279 -5.87 32.35 10.43
N SER A 280 -5.25 31.18 10.30
CA SER A 280 -4.76 30.71 9.00
C SER A 280 -5.94 30.32 8.10
N PRO A 281 -6.13 30.94 6.92
CA PRO A 281 -7.25 30.61 6.04
C PRO A 281 -7.14 29.18 5.49
N CYS A 282 -8.28 28.59 5.15
CA CYS A 282 -8.35 27.27 4.54
C CYS A 282 -7.87 27.36 3.08
N ASN A 283 -6.72 26.76 2.77
CA ASN A 283 -6.06 26.86 1.46
C ASN A 283 -6.34 25.66 0.53
N TYR A 284 -7.25 24.77 0.91
CA TYR A 284 -7.63 23.59 0.14
C TYR A 284 -9.16 23.45 0.07
N SER A 285 -9.62 22.67 -0.90
CA SER A 285 -11.03 22.32 -1.07
C SER A 285 -11.23 20.82 -0.91
N ILE A 286 -12.25 20.43 -0.14
CA ILE A 286 -12.62 19.03 0.05
C ILE A 286 -13.31 18.51 -1.24
N PRO A 287 -12.79 17.47 -1.91
CA PRO A 287 -13.41 16.90 -3.10
C PRO A 287 -14.83 16.41 -2.81
N ARG A 288 -15.83 16.85 -3.58
CA ARG A 288 -17.24 16.50 -3.31
C ARG A 288 -17.56 15.06 -3.74
N HIS A 289 -18.19 14.29 -2.85
CA HIS A 289 -18.79 13.00 -3.22
C HIS A 289 -20.09 13.21 -4.02
N SER A 290 -20.32 12.36 -5.02
CA SER A 290 -21.49 12.45 -5.92
C SER A 290 -22.85 12.42 -5.21
N TYR A 291 -22.91 11.75 -4.06
CA TYR A 291 -24.10 11.60 -3.22
C TYR A 291 -24.48 12.87 -2.43
N PHE A 292 -23.51 13.74 -2.08
CA PHE A 292 -23.74 14.92 -1.24
C PHE A 292 -23.73 16.21 -2.07
N LYS A 293 -24.21 16.14 -3.31
CA LYS A 293 -24.29 17.29 -4.22
C LYS A 293 -25.40 18.25 -3.85
#